data_AF-A0A7S0TL08-F1
#
_entry.id   AF-A0A7S0TL08-F1
#
_cell.length_a   1.000
_cell.length_b   1.000
_cell.length_c   1.000
_cell.angle_alpha   90.00
_cell.angle_beta   90.00
_cell.angle_gamma   90.00
#
_symmetry.space_group_name_H-M   'P 1'
#
loop_
_entity.id
_entity.type
_entity.pdbx_description
1 polymer ?
#
loop_
_entity_poly.entity_id
_entity_poly.type
_entity_poly.pdbx_seq_one_letter_code
_entity_poly.pdbx_strand_id
1 'polypeptide(L)'
;PPPFPPFLMPSHSPRLSFFPLPALLLICLIFTASGAECPSGPYDASADPEMHAACTANYLPSHPDNTRNDSCAALTTAGGAVAALSSLYAATSGDRWINNKGWGRCVQDGDYCGWYGVRCEGGAVVEISLGTNNLQGTIPTLLLTSLPLLESLDLSNNVLSGSIPSVWGGGGAANPMVVSVLLSDNALNGEVPDVSGLRYLSTLRLANNQLTGAIPPLTASLHTIDLSMNAITGSITPSILSLPALSYLSLSHNALSGPLP
;
A
#
# COMPACT_ATOMS: atom_id res chain seq x y z
N PRO A 1 -26.76 5.81 66.22
CA PRO A 1 -27.51 5.78 64.94
C PRO A 1 -26.73 4.95 63.90
N PRO A 2 -27.35 3.93 63.30
CA PRO A 2 -26.66 2.86 62.59
C PRO A 2 -26.14 3.29 61.22
N PRO A 3 -25.20 2.55 60.63
CA PRO A 3 -24.77 2.75 59.26
C PRO A 3 -25.89 2.39 58.29
N PHE A 4 -25.97 3.16 57.20
CA PHE A 4 -26.91 2.99 56.09
C PHE A 4 -26.80 1.60 55.44
N PRO A 5 -27.91 1.04 54.92
CA PRO A 5 -27.94 -0.25 54.25
C PRO A 5 -27.29 -0.20 52.86
N PRO A 6 -26.86 -1.35 52.30
CA PRO A 6 -26.36 -1.43 50.93
C PRO A 6 -27.51 -1.19 49.93
N PHE A 7 -27.28 -0.30 48.97
CA PHE A 7 -28.14 -0.14 47.81
C PHE A 7 -28.06 -1.40 46.93
N LEU A 8 -29.17 -2.13 46.87
CA LEU A 8 -29.51 -3.04 45.77
C LEU A 8 -29.67 -2.20 44.50
N MET A 9 -28.81 -2.40 43.50
CA MET A 9 -29.12 -1.94 42.13
C MET A 9 -30.01 -2.99 41.45
N PRO A 10 -31.11 -2.58 40.79
CA PRO A 10 -31.99 -3.47 40.07
C PRO A 10 -31.35 -3.92 38.74
N SER A 11 -31.44 -5.22 38.46
CA SER A 11 -31.17 -5.83 37.16
C SER A 11 -32.24 -5.42 36.15
N HIS A 12 -32.05 -4.31 35.42
CA HIS A 12 -32.77 -4.06 34.19
C HIS A 12 -31.92 -3.21 33.23
N SER A 13 -31.58 -3.79 32.09
CA SER A 13 -30.99 -3.14 30.93
C SER A 13 -31.90 -2.01 30.43
N PRO A 14 -31.43 -0.77 30.20
CA PRO A 14 -32.25 0.23 29.53
C PRO A 14 -32.29 -0.08 28.03
N ARG A 15 -33.48 -0.23 27.47
CA ARG A 15 -33.71 -0.35 26.03
C ARG A 15 -33.33 0.97 25.34
N LEU A 16 -32.29 0.95 24.51
CA LEU A 16 -31.84 2.04 23.61
C LEU A 16 -32.84 2.30 22.46
N SER A 17 -34.09 2.59 22.77
CA SER A 17 -35.16 2.78 21.77
C SER A 17 -35.72 4.21 21.70
N PHE A 18 -35.10 5.18 22.36
CA PHE A 18 -35.60 6.55 22.42
C PHE A 18 -34.51 7.64 22.36
N PHE A 19 -33.63 7.58 21.35
CA PHE A 19 -32.76 8.72 21.03
C PHE A 19 -32.95 9.18 19.57
N PRO A 20 -33.10 10.49 19.31
CA PRO A 20 -33.18 11.02 17.95
C PRO A 20 -31.82 10.92 17.23
N LEU A 21 -31.85 10.72 15.90
CA LEU A 21 -30.71 10.45 15.00
C LEU A 21 -29.40 11.23 15.27
N PRO A 22 -29.40 12.52 15.68
CA PRO A 22 -28.16 13.25 15.93
C PRO A 22 -27.36 12.73 17.13
N ALA A 23 -28.00 12.03 18.08
CA ALA A 23 -27.33 11.47 19.25
C ALA A 23 -26.63 10.13 18.97
N LEU A 24 -27.09 9.35 17.98
CA LEU A 24 -26.49 8.08 17.56
C LEU A 24 -25.18 8.28 16.79
N LEU A 25 -25.09 9.34 16.00
CA LEU A 25 -23.87 9.73 15.28
C LEU A 25 -22.74 10.17 16.23
N LEU A 26 -23.11 10.82 17.34
CA LEU A 26 -22.16 11.20 18.38
C LEU A 26 -21.65 9.98 19.16
N ILE A 27 -22.52 8.97 19.38
CA ILE A 27 -22.12 7.70 19.99
C ILE A 27 -21.14 6.95 19.08
N CYS A 28 -21.40 6.84 17.77
CA CYS A 28 -20.44 6.22 16.84
C CYS A 28 -19.08 6.94 16.81
N LEU A 29 -19.06 8.28 16.81
CA LEU A 29 -17.80 9.04 16.86
C LEU A 29 -17.04 8.86 18.18
N ILE A 30 -17.74 8.75 19.31
CA ILE A 30 -17.13 8.48 20.63
C ILE A 30 -16.57 7.04 20.68
N PHE A 31 -17.25 6.06 20.08
CA PHE A 31 -16.77 4.67 20.03
C PHE A 31 -15.55 4.48 19.10
N THR A 32 -15.44 5.25 18.00
CA THR A 32 -14.25 5.23 17.13
C THR A 32 -12.99 5.81 17.78
N ALA A 33 -13.13 6.61 18.85
CA ALA A 33 -11.99 7.18 19.58
C ALA A 33 -11.52 6.33 20.78
N SER A 34 -12.30 5.32 21.21
CA SER A 34 -12.00 4.52 22.42
C SER A 34 -11.72 3.04 22.17
N GLY A 35 -11.69 2.57 20.92
CA GLY A 35 -11.34 1.18 20.60
C GLY A 35 -12.30 0.12 21.18
N ALA A 36 -13.57 0.44 21.38
CA ALA A 36 -14.56 -0.51 21.89
C ALA A 36 -15.34 -1.18 20.75
N GLU A 37 -15.43 -2.51 20.81
CA GLU A 37 -16.09 -3.38 19.83
C GLU A 37 -17.60 -3.10 19.69
N CYS A 38 -18.16 -3.38 18.50
CA CYS A 38 -19.60 -3.37 18.28
C CYS A 38 -20.28 -4.45 19.15
N PRO A 39 -21.49 -4.21 19.71
CA PRO A 39 -22.13 -5.16 20.60
C PRO A 39 -22.51 -6.44 19.85
N SER A 40 -22.00 -7.58 20.32
CA SER A 40 -22.40 -8.90 19.85
C SER A 40 -23.75 -9.30 20.46
N GLY A 41 -24.82 -9.12 19.68
CA GLY A 41 -26.17 -9.62 19.97
C GLY A 41 -26.83 -10.14 18.69
N PRO A 42 -27.92 -10.91 18.78
CA PRO A 42 -28.55 -11.54 17.62
C PRO A 42 -29.30 -10.47 16.83
N TYR A 43 -28.60 -9.77 15.95
CA TYR A 43 -29.20 -8.78 15.06
C TYR A 43 -29.74 -9.49 13.82
N ASP A 44 -31.05 -9.36 13.62
CA ASP A 44 -31.76 -9.80 12.43
C ASP A 44 -31.36 -8.89 11.26
N ALA A 45 -30.72 -9.46 10.24
CA ALA A 45 -30.12 -8.76 9.11
C ALA A 45 -31.16 -8.16 8.14
N SER A 46 -32.45 -8.29 8.41
CA SER A 46 -33.52 -7.75 7.57
C SER A 46 -33.97 -6.33 7.94
N ALA A 47 -33.40 -5.71 8.98
CA ALA A 47 -33.90 -4.43 9.50
C ALA A 47 -33.20 -3.17 8.95
N ASP A 48 -31.97 -3.26 8.44
CA ASP A 48 -31.25 -2.07 7.95
C ASP A 48 -30.12 -2.43 6.93
N PRO A 49 -30.36 -2.27 5.62
CA PRO A 49 -29.38 -2.62 4.57
C PRO A 49 -28.12 -1.74 4.56
N GLU A 50 -28.20 -0.48 5.04
CA GLU A 50 -27.07 0.45 4.99
C GLU A 50 -26.04 0.18 6.09
N MET A 51 -26.50 -0.30 7.26
CA MET A 51 -25.61 -0.68 8.36
C MET A 51 -24.84 -1.97 8.09
N HIS A 52 -25.42 -2.92 7.34
CA HIS A 52 -24.72 -4.14 6.91
C HIS A 52 -23.64 -3.82 5.87
N ALA A 53 -23.92 -2.94 4.90
CA ALA A 53 -22.96 -2.53 3.87
C ALA A 53 -21.70 -1.86 4.44
N ALA A 54 -21.83 -1.08 5.53
CA ALA A 54 -20.70 -0.47 6.22
C ALA A 54 -19.80 -1.50 6.95
N CYS A 55 -20.37 -2.62 7.41
CA CYS A 55 -19.63 -3.69 8.08
C CYS A 55 -19.05 -4.75 7.11
N THR A 56 -19.66 -4.95 5.94
CA THR A 56 -19.22 -5.96 4.96
C THR A 56 -18.19 -5.46 3.93
N ALA A 57 -17.90 -4.16 3.88
CA ALA A 57 -16.96 -3.58 2.91
C ALA A 57 -15.49 -4.05 3.05
N ASN A 58 -15.15 -4.83 4.07
CA ASN A 58 -13.80 -5.34 4.34
C ASN A 58 -13.64 -6.88 4.17
N TYR A 59 -14.61 -7.57 3.56
CA TYR A 59 -14.49 -9.02 3.33
C TYR A 59 -13.79 -9.33 2.00
N LEU A 60 -12.58 -9.89 2.08
CA LEU A 60 -11.96 -10.63 0.97
C LEU A 60 -12.78 -11.90 0.68
N PRO A 61 -12.93 -12.33 -0.59
CA PRO A 61 -13.63 -13.56 -0.92
C PRO A 61 -12.90 -14.78 -0.34
N SER A 62 -13.65 -15.66 0.32
CA SER A 62 -13.19 -16.81 1.08
C SER A 62 -12.39 -17.84 0.27
N HIS A 63 -11.16 -18.12 0.71
CA HIS A 63 -10.37 -19.31 0.32
C HIS A 63 -10.84 -20.56 1.12
N PRO A 64 -10.79 -21.80 0.59
CA PRO A 64 -11.42 -22.98 1.22
C PRO A 64 -10.71 -23.57 2.45
N ASP A 65 -9.71 -22.90 3.03
CA ASP A 65 -8.98 -23.43 4.19
C ASP A 65 -9.37 -22.64 5.45
N ASN A 66 -10.61 -22.89 5.88
CA ASN A 66 -11.29 -22.16 6.94
C ASN A 66 -11.17 -22.92 8.27
N THR A 67 -10.00 -22.85 8.93
CA THR A 67 -9.86 -23.19 10.36
C THR A 67 -8.97 -22.20 11.11
N ARG A 68 -9.31 -20.91 11.06
CA ARG A 68 -9.17 -19.95 12.19
C ARG A 68 -9.81 -18.61 11.81
N ASN A 69 -11.12 -18.63 11.67
CA ASN A 69 -11.93 -17.42 11.63
C ASN A 69 -11.93 -16.79 13.05
N ASP A 70 -11.93 -15.46 13.12
CA ASP A 70 -12.04 -14.59 14.33
C ASP A 70 -10.82 -13.71 14.71
N SER A 71 -9.75 -13.56 13.90
CA SER A 71 -8.63 -12.66 14.29
C SER A 71 -7.94 -11.83 13.20
N CYS A 72 -8.44 -11.77 11.97
CA CYS A 72 -7.85 -10.88 10.96
C CYS A 72 -8.21 -9.39 11.17
N ALA A 73 -9.35 -9.12 11.79
CA ALA A 73 -9.85 -7.75 11.97
C ALA A 73 -9.14 -6.97 13.08
N ALA A 74 -8.36 -7.65 13.94
CA ALA A 74 -7.72 -7.05 15.11
C ALA A 74 -6.21 -6.78 14.93
N LEU A 75 -5.62 -7.08 13.77
CA LEU A 75 -4.18 -6.91 13.50
C LEU A 75 -3.85 -5.82 12.51
N THR A 76 -4.85 -5.09 12.04
CA THR A 76 -4.65 -3.84 11.30
C THR A 76 -4.39 -2.71 12.30
N THR A 77 -3.22 -2.72 12.93
CA THR A 77 -2.62 -1.46 13.37
C THR A 77 -2.50 -0.59 12.12
N ALA A 78 -3.12 0.58 12.18
CA ALA A 78 -3.13 1.55 11.09
C ALA A 78 -1.68 1.86 10.65
N GLY A 79 -1.30 1.39 9.47
CA GLY A 79 0.06 1.51 8.94
C GLY A 79 1.01 0.45 9.51
N GLY A 80 1.65 -0.31 8.62
CA GLY A 80 2.59 -1.36 8.98
C GLY A 80 2.91 -2.28 7.80
N ALA A 81 3.91 -3.13 7.96
CA ALA A 81 4.36 -4.02 6.88
C ALA A 81 3.27 -5.02 6.44
N VAL A 82 2.52 -5.60 7.37
CA VAL A 82 1.41 -6.51 7.04
C VAL A 82 0.35 -5.80 6.19
N ALA A 83 -0.04 -4.58 6.56
CA ALA A 83 -1.03 -3.80 5.81
C ALA A 83 -0.53 -3.42 4.41
N ALA A 84 0.74 -3.01 4.30
CA ALA A 84 1.38 -2.73 3.02
C ALA A 84 1.37 -3.94 2.08
N LEU A 85 1.84 -5.10 2.57
CA LEU A 85 1.90 -6.32 1.78
C LEU A 85 0.50 -6.85 1.44
N SER A 86 -0.44 -6.78 2.38
CA SER A 86 -1.84 -7.16 2.13
C SER A 86 -2.49 -6.25 1.07
N SER A 87 -2.19 -4.95 1.09
CA SER A 87 -2.68 -4.02 0.07
C SER A 87 -2.14 -4.36 -1.32
N LEU A 88 -0.86 -4.78 -1.42
CA LEU A 88 -0.28 -5.23 -2.68
C LEU A 88 -0.97 -6.49 -3.19
N TYR A 89 -1.17 -7.47 -2.32
CA TYR A 89 -1.89 -8.70 -2.66
C TYR A 89 -3.29 -8.42 -3.20
N ALA A 90 -4.08 -7.62 -2.47
CA ALA A 90 -5.44 -7.28 -2.84
C ALA A 90 -5.51 -6.44 -4.14
N ALA A 91 -4.64 -5.44 -4.27
CA ALA A 91 -4.65 -4.52 -5.40
C ALA A 91 -4.13 -5.14 -6.71
N THR A 92 -3.42 -6.28 -6.63
CA THR A 92 -2.78 -6.89 -7.80
C THR A 92 -3.24 -8.31 -8.11
N SER A 93 -4.47 -8.65 -7.69
CA SER A 93 -5.10 -9.95 -7.94
C SER A 93 -4.26 -11.12 -7.42
N GLY A 94 -3.85 -11.04 -6.15
CA GLY A 94 -3.00 -12.00 -5.43
C GLY A 94 -3.31 -13.48 -5.62
N ASP A 95 -4.59 -13.82 -5.74
CA ASP A 95 -5.06 -15.20 -5.94
C ASP A 95 -4.68 -15.77 -7.32
N ARG A 96 -4.24 -14.91 -8.26
CA ARG A 96 -3.87 -15.25 -9.64
C ARG A 96 -2.38 -15.10 -9.94
N TRP A 97 -1.57 -14.77 -8.94
CA TRP A 97 -0.12 -14.72 -9.13
C TRP A 97 0.42 -16.12 -9.46
N ILE A 98 1.54 -16.17 -10.18
CA ILE A 98 2.21 -17.44 -10.48
C ILE A 98 2.69 -18.12 -9.19
N ASN A 99 3.23 -17.32 -8.27
CA ASN A 99 3.65 -17.74 -6.95
C ASN A 99 3.20 -16.71 -5.91
N ASN A 100 2.24 -17.13 -5.09
CA ASN A 100 1.73 -16.38 -3.94
C ASN A 100 2.00 -17.10 -2.61
N LYS A 101 3.03 -17.96 -2.54
CA LYS A 101 3.32 -18.73 -1.32
C LYS A 101 3.50 -17.79 -0.12
N GLY A 102 2.68 -17.99 0.91
CA GLY A 102 2.68 -17.20 2.14
C GLY A 102 1.73 -15.99 2.10
N TRP A 103 1.42 -15.47 0.93
CA TRP A 103 0.52 -14.33 0.74
C TRP A 103 -0.95 -14.72 0.92
N GLY A 104 -1.81 -13.72 1.10
CA GLY A 104 -3.26 -13.90 1.27
C GLY A 104 -3.67 -14.50 2.63
N ARG A 105 -2.73 -14.64 3.56
CA ARG A 105 -2.97 -15.13 4.93
C ARG A 105 -3.05 -13.97 5.92
N CYS A 106 -3.91 -14.10 6.91
CA CYS A 106 -3.87 -13.21 8.06
C CYS A 106 -2.75 -13.66 9.00
N VAL A 107 -1.71 -12.85 9.10
CA VAL A 107 -0.55 -13.15 9.94
C VAL A 107 -0.28 -12.04 10.94
N GLN A 108 0.39 -12.39 12.03
CA GLN A 108 0.95 -11.45 13.00
C GLN A 108 2.20 -10.75 12.41
N ASP A 109 2.57 -9.58 12.94
CA ASP A 109 3.79 -8.87 12.50
C ASP A 109 5.04 -9.77 12.58
N GLY A 110 5.85 -9.80 11.51
CA GLY A 110 7.09 -10.57 11.40
C GLY A 110 6.97 -11.94 10.71
N ASP A 111 5.76 -12.47 10.51
CA ASP A 111 5.55 -13.77 9.82
C ASP A 111 5.58 -13.63 8.28
N TYR A 112 5.64 -12.40 7.76
CA TYR A 112 5.77 -12.13 6.33
C TYR A 112 7.19 -12.37 5.77
N CYS A 113 8.18 -12.58 6.62
CA CYS A 113 9.56 -12.77 6.18
C CYS A 113 9.81 -14.13 5.49
N GLY A 114 8.85 -15.07 5.58
CA GLY A 114 8.86 -16.32 4.83
C GLY A 114 8.04 -16.29 3.55
N TRP A 115 7.44 -15.14 3.20
CA TRP A 115 6.60 -15.01 2.02
C TRP A 115 7.44 -14.97 0.76
N TYR A 116 6.90 -15.54 -0.32
CA TYR A 116 7.59 -15.54 -1.60
C TYR A 116 7.90 -14.11 -2.04
N GLY A 117 9.15 -13.86 -2.41
CA GLY A 117 9.58 -12.55 -2.85
C GLY A 117 9.72 -11.50 -1.74
N VAL A 118 9.59 -11.85 -0.45
CA VAL A 118 9.82 -10.92 0.66
C VAL A 118 11.11 -11.31 1.38
N ARG A 119 12.02 -10.35 1.55
CA ARG A 119 13.21 -10.50 2.39
C ARG A 119 13.17 -9.47 3.51
N CYS A 120 13.55 -9.93 4.70
CA CYS A 120 13.62 -9.10 5.89
C CYS A 120 15.02 -9.03 6.49
N GLU A 121 15.31 -7.92 7.17
CA GLU A 121 16.44 -7.78 8.08
C GLU A 121 15.93 -7.23 9.42
N GLY A 122 16.29 -7.89 10.52
CA GLY A 122 15.78 -7.51 11.85
C GLY A 122 14.24 -7.51 11.98
N GLY A 123 13.53 -8.26 11.12
CA GLY A 123 12.06 -8.31 11.08
C GLY A 123 11.40 -7.24 10.19
N ALA A 124 12.16 -6.29 9.65
CA ALA A 124 11.65 -5.29 8.72
C ALA A 124 11.82 -5.73 7.27
N VAL A 125 10.84 -5.43 6.42
CA VAL A 125 10.93 -5.70 4.97
C VAL A 125 11.96 -4.77 4.35
N VAL A 126 12.98 -5.36 3.73
CA VAL A 126 14.04 -4.63 3.02
C VAL A 126 13.99 -4.87 1.52
N GLU A 127 13.35 -5.94 1.06
CA GLU A 127 13.21 -6.22 -0.36
C GLU A 127 11.90 -6.93 -0.68
N ILE A 128 11.31 -6.51 -1.80
CA ILE A 128 10.17 -7.15 -2.44
C ILE A 128 10.57 -7.48 -3.88
N SER A 129 10.64 -8.76 -4.23
CA SER A 129 10.95 -9.28 -5.55
C SER A 129 9.82 -10.17 -6.05
N LEU A 130 8.95 -9.59 -6.88
CA LEU A 130 7.77 -10.23 -7.48
C LEU A 130 7.77 -10.06 -9.00
N GLY A 131 8.97 -9.97 -9.60
CA GLY A 131 9.11 -9.90 -11.04
C GLY A 131 8.63 -11.19 -11.73
N THR A 132 8.07 -11.08 -12.94
CA THR A 132 7.56 -12.24 -13.70
C THR A 132 6.56 -13.10 -12.91
N ASN A 133 5.59 -12.47 -12.25
CA ASN A 133 4.69 -13.16 -11.32
C ASN A 133 3.18 -12.97 -11.62
N ASN A 134 2.84 -12.44 -12.81
CA ASN A 134 1.47 -12.20 -13.27
C ASN A 134 0.65 -11.28 -12.34
N LEU A 135 1.30 -10.28 -11.72
CA LEU A 135 0.60 -9.25 -10.95
C LEU A 135 -0.28 -8.42 -11.90
N GLN A 136 -1.57 -8.29 -11.57
CA GLN A 136 -2.57 -7.59 -12.37
C GLN A 136 -3.35 -6.58 -11.51
N GLY A 137 -3.30 -5.31 -11.88
CA GLY A 137 -3.98 -4.23 -11.14
C GLY A 137 -3.08 -3.02 -10.98
N THR A 138 -3.09 -2.37 -9.82
CA THR A 138 -2.34 -1.12 -9.57
C THR A 138 -1.33 -1.25 -8.45
N ILE A 139 -0.26 -0.45 -8.46
CA ILE A 139 0.66 -0.33 -7.33
C ILE A 139 -0.02 0.49 -6.22
N PRO A 140 -0.33 -0.08 -5.06
CA PRO A 140 -1.03 0.65 -4.00
C PRO A 140 -0.08 1.63 -3.31
N THR A 141 -0.57 2.85 -3.04
CA THR A 141 0.19 3.88 -2.32
C THR A 141 0.71 3.40 -0.97
N LEU A 142 -0.08 2.59 -0.26
CA LEU A 142 0.27 2.09 1.08
C LEU A 142 1.57 1.26 1.07
N LEU A 143 1.83 0.51 -0.01
CA LEU A 143 3.08 -0.24 -0.18
C LEU A 143 4.30 0.71 -0.16
N LEU A 144 4.17 1.86 -0.80
CA LEU A 144 5.24 2.82 -0.97
C LEU A 144 5.38 3.80 0.21
N THR A 145 4.47 3.72 1.21
CA THR A 145 4.48 4.61 2.38
C THR A 145 4.64 3.94 3.73
N SER A 146 4.55 2.61 3.79
CA SER A 146 4.53 1.87 5.07
C SER A 146 5.66 0.86 5.23
N LEU A 147 6.71 0.96 4.41
CA LEU A 147 7.89 0.08 4.45
C LEU A 147 9.17 0.92 4.60
N PRO A 148 9.43 1.48 5.79
CA PRO A 148 10.45 2.53 5.99
C PRO A 148 11.89 2.06 5.72
N LEU A 149 12.14 0.75 5.77
CA LEU A 149 13.45 0.13 5.53
C LEU A 149 13.53 -0.59 4.17
N LEU A 150 12.55 -0.39 3.27
CA LEU A 150 12.61 -0.97 1.93
C LEU A 150 13.80 -0.41 1.16
N GLU A 151 14.65 -1.30 0.66
CA GLU A 151 15.84 -0.98 -0.15
C GLU A 151 15.62 -1.33 -1.62
N SER A 152 14.91 -2.42 -1.90
CA SER A 152 14.70 -2.91 -3.28
C SER A 152 13.24 -3.27 -3.53
N LEU A 153 12.68 -2.72 -4.61
CA LEU A 153 11.35 -3.07 -5.11
C LEU A 153 11.46 -3.51 -6.57
N ASP A 154 11.20 -4.79 -6.82
CA ASP A 154 11.12 -5.36 -8.16
C ASP A 154 9.72 -5.93 -8.43
N LEU A 155 8.97 -5.23 -9.28
CA LEU A 155 7.68 -5.67 -9.81
C LEU A 155 7.73 -5.76 -11.35
N SER A 156 8.92 -5.90 -11.93
CA SER A 156 9.11 -5.92 -13.39
C SER A 156 8.47 -7.14 -14.07
N ASN A 157 8.23 -7.06 -15.37
CA ASN A 157 7.68 -8.18 -16.15
C ASN A 157 6.35 -8.70 -15.61
N ASN A 158 5.41 -7.79 -15.33
CA ASN A 158 4.07 -8.12 -14.87
C ASN A 158 3.03 -7.45 -15.79
N VAL A 159 1.76 -7.41 -15.37
CA VAL A 159 0.67 -6.77 -16.11
C VAL A 159 0.07 -5.65 -15.27
N LEU A 160 0.92 -4.94 -14.51
CA LEU A 160 0.50 -3.82 -13.68
C LEU A 160 0.08 -2.65 -14.57
N SER A 161 -0.88 -1.87 -14.08
CA SER A 161 -1.54 -0.77 -14.78
C SER A 161 -1.77 0.40 -13.83
N GLY A 162 -2.26 1.52 -14.37
CA GLY A 162 -2.44 2.74 -13.60
C GLY A 162 -1.12 3.47 -13.32
N SER A 163 -1.20 4.53 -12.53
CA SER A 163 -0.06 5.40 -12.23
C SER A 163 0.84 4.86 -11.12
N ILE A 164 2.13 5.18 -11.20
CA ILE A 164 3.06 4.99 -10.08
C ILE A 164 2.76 6.09 -9.04
N PRO A 165 2.44 5.75 -7.77
CA PRO A 165 2.14 6.77 -6.75
C PRO A 165 3.32 7.72 -6.51
N SER A 166 3.08 9.03 -6.60
CA SER A 166 4.10 10.06 -6.44
C SER A 166 4.34 10.41 -4.96
N VAL A 167 4.98 9.50 -4.21
CA VAL A 167 5.22 9.62 -2.75
C VAL A 167 6.68 9.81 -2.37
N TRP A 168 7.55 9.99 -3.35
CA TRP A 168 9.01 10.02 -3.19
C TRP A 168 9.64 11.40 -3.35
N GLY A 169 8.85 12.42 -3.73
CA GLY A 169 9.30 13.80 -3.91
C GLY A 169 9.33 14.61 -2.61
N GLY A 170 9.90 15.81 -2.68
CA GLY A 170 9.58 16.90 -1.74
C GLY A 170 10.02 16.77 -0.27
N GLY A 171 11.28 16.40 0.00
CA GLY A 171 11.90 16.57 1.34
C GLY A 171 11.49 15.58 2.44
N GLY A 172 10.50 14.71 2.17
CA GLY A 172 10.02 13.67 3.09
C GLY A 172 9.57 12.42 2.34
N ALA A 173 10.50 11.72 1.70
CA ALA A 173 10.22 10.47 1.01
C ALA A 173 9.73 9.40 2.00
N ALA A 174 8.64 8.71 1.66
CA ALA A 174 8.00 7.78 2.57
C ALA A 174 8.82 6.50 2.85
N ASN A 175 9.70 6.12 1.93
CA ASN A 175 10.68 5.03 2.10
C ASN A 175 12.09 5.56 1.76
N PRO A 176 12.77 6.27 2.68
CA PRO A 176 13.99 7.00 2.36
C PRO A 176 15.19 6.08 2.02
N MET A 177 15.13 4.80 2.40
CA MET A 177 16.20 3.81 2.25
C MET A 177 16.19 3.11 0.88
N VAL A 178 15.25 3.43 -0.02
CA VAL A 178 15.15 2.76 -1.32
C VAL A 178 16.39 3.04 -2.17
N VAL A 179 17.01 1.97 -2.63
CA VAL A 179 18.21 1.93 -3.50
C VAL A 179 17.84 1.52 -4.93
N SER A 180 16.84 0.66 -5.11
CA SER A 180 16.45 0.14 -6.42
C SER A 180 14.94 0.08 -6.60
N VAL A 181 14.46 0.62 -7.73
CA VAL A 181 13.06 0.52 -8.19
C VAL A 181 13.05 -0.03 -9.61
N LEU A 182 12.53 -1.25 -9.77
CA LEU A 182 12.44 -1.98 -11.02
C LEU A 182 10.96 -2.24 -11.35
N LEU A 183 10.42 -1.47 -12.30
CA LEU A 183 9.02 -1.55 -12.74
C LEU A 183 8.91 -1.73 -14.26
N SER A 184 10.01 -2.07 -14.93
CA SER A 184 10.02 -2.29 -16.38
C SER A 184 9.05 -3.38 -16.82
N ASP A 185 8.63 -3.35 -18.08
CA ASP A 185 7.82 -4.39 -18.72
C ASP A 185 6.47 -4.58 -18.01
N ASN A 186 5.70 -3.50 -17.96
CA ASN A 186 4.34 -3.45 -17.43
C ASN A 186 3.45 -2.57 -18.33
N ALA A 187 2.22 -2.30 -17.92
CA ALA A 187 1.30 -1.36 -18.57
C ALA A 187 1.05 -0.10 -17.70
N LEU A 188 2.06 0.33 -16.92
CA LEU A 188 1.96 1.51 -16.06
C LEU A 188 1.83 2.78 -16.92
N ASN A 189 1.01 3.72 -16.47
CA ASN A 189 0.71 4.97 -17.19
C ASN A 189 0.84 6.19 -16.25
N GLY A 190 0.41 7.37 -16.72
CA GLY A 190 0.60 8.62 -15.99
C GLY A 190 2.03 9.15 -16.14
N GLU A 191 2.50 9.93 -15.17
CA GLU A 191 3.83 10.56 -15.22
C GLU A 191 4.88 9.71 -14.51
N VAL A 192 6.15 9.93 -14.84
CA VAL A 192 7.29 9.40 -14.05
C VAL A 192 7.22 10.05 -12.66
N PRO A 193 7.28 9.28 -11.56
CA PRO A 193 7.18 9.85 -10.22
C PRO A 193 8.41 10.70 -9.88
N ASP A 194 8.21 11.77 -9.12
CA ASP A 194 9.32 12.54 -8.55
C ASP A 194 10.06 11.68 -7.52
N VAL A 195 11.33 11.37 -7.82
CA VAL A 195 12.22 10.56 -6.97
C VAL A 195 13.28 11.40 -6.27
N SER A 196 13.20 12.73 -6.33
CA SER A 196 14.21 13.64 -5.76
C SER A 196 14.40 13.50 -4.25
N GLY A 197 13.42 12.96 -3.53
CA GLY A 197 13.52 12.69 -2.09
C GLY A 197 14.22 11.37 -1.74
N LEU A 198 14.43 10.45 -2.69
CA LEU A 198 15.12 9.18 -2.46
C LEU A 198 16.63 9.36 -2.53
N ARG A 199 17.23 9.68 -1.38
CA ARG A 199 18.66 10.06 -1.32
C ARG A 199 19.62 8.92 -1.65
N TYR A 200 19.19 7.67 -1.53
CA TYR A 200 20.01 6.49 -1.80
C TYR A 200 19.66 5.75 -3.09
N LEU A 201 18.67 6.25 -3.85
CA LEU A 201 18.22 5.58 -5.07
C LEU A 201 19.33 5.59 -6.13
N SER A 202 19.84 4.40 -6.42
CA SER A 202 20.91 4.16 -7.37
C SER A 202 20.38 3.65 -8.72
N THR A 203 19.31 2.87 -8.71
CA THR A 203 18.74 2.26 -9.93
C THR A 203 17.26 2.57 -10.06
N LEU A 204 16.90 3.20 -11.18
CA LEU A 204 15.51 3.41 -11.59
C LEU A 204 15.30 2.83 -12.99
N ARG A 205 14.51 1.76 -13.09
CA ARG A 205 14.15 1.13 -14.36
C ARG A 205 12.64 1.09 -14.52
N LEU A 206 12.14 1.89 -15.46
CA LEU A 206 10.72 2.03 -15.80
C LEU A 206 10.48 1.75 -17.29
N ALA A 207 11.42 1.07 -17.95
CA ALA A 207 11.39 0.86 -19.38
C ALA A 207 10.19 0.04 -19.83
N ASN A 208 9.74 0.21 -21.07
CA ASN A 208 8.65 -0.57 -21.66
C ASN A 208 7.35 -0.49 -20.84
N ASN A 209 6.83 0.74 -20.71
CA ASN A 209 5.56 1.08 -20.07
C ASN A 209 4.81 2.10 -20.96
N GLN A 210 3.76 2.72 -20.42
CA GLN A 210 2.95 3.75 -21.07
C GLN A 210 3.09 5.11 -20.35
N LEU A 211 4.26 5.40 -19.77
CA LEU A 211 4.51 6.63 -19.04
C LEU A 211 4.56 7.84 -19.97
N THR A 212 4.08 8.97 -19.48
CA THR A 212 3.87 10.23 -20.21
C THR A 212 4.42 11.41 -19.38
N GLY A 213 4.14 12.65 -19.80
CA GLY A 213 4.62 13.84 -19.11
C GLY A 213 6.11 14.11 -19.38
N ALA A 214 6.70 15.03 -18.62
CA ALA A 214 8.12 15.35 -18.69
C ALA A 214 8.94 14.52 -17.69
N ILE A 215 10.26 14.45 -17.87
CA ILE A 215 11.16 13.84 -16.87
C ILE A 215 11.16 14.74 -15.61
N PRO A 216 10.75 14.23 -14.42
CA PRO A 216 10.70 15.01 -13.19
C PRO A 216 12.11 15.25 -12.62
N PRO A 217 12.24 16.04 -11.53
CA PRO A 217 13.46 16.10 -10.76
C PRO A 217 13.95 14.71 -10.33
N LEU A 218 15.26 14.50 -10.49
CA LEU A 218 15.93 13.24 -10.18
C LEU A 218 16.89 13.44 -9.00
N THR A 219 17.13 12.38 -8.24
CA THR A 219 18.10 12.41 -7.14
C THR A 219 19.54 12.29 -7.66
N ALA A 220 20.49 12.91 -6.97
CA ALA A 220 21.91 12.94 -7.36
C ALA A 220 22.61 11.56 -7.26
N SER A 221 22.02 10.60 -6.55
CA SER A 221 22.60 9.26 -6.31
C SER A 221 22.34 8.24 -7.42
N LEU A 222 21.58 8.60 -8.45
CA LEU A 222 21.25 7.69 -9.56
C LEU A 222 22.48 7.33 -10.38
N HIS A 223 22.72 6.03 -10.51
CA HIS A 223 23.76 5.45 -11.37
C HIS A 223 23.16 4.91 -12.67
N THR A 224 21.94 4.39 -12.61
CA THR A 224 21.23 3.76 -13.73
C THR A 224 19.84 4.34 -13.85
N ILE A 225 19.54 4.91 -15.01
CA ILE A 225 18.21 5.39 -15.38
C ILE A 225 17.83 4.73 -16.70
N ASP A 226 16.76 3.94 -16.67
CA ASP A 226 16.13 3.42 -17.88
C ASP A 226 14.66 3.84 -17.95
N LEU A 227 14.36 4.81 -18.81
CA LEU A 227 13.02 5.29 -19.11
C LEU A 227 12.65 4.98 -20.57
N SER A 228 13.39 4.11 -21.24
CA SER A 228 13.17 3.81 -22.66
C SER A 228 11.82 3.15 -22.93
N MET A 229 11.36 3.18 -24.17
CA MET A 229 10.12 2.51 -24.60
C MET A 229 8.91 2.98 -23.77
N ASN A 230 8.67 4.29 -23.76
CA ASN A 230 7.54 4.94 -23.11
C ASN A 230 6.97 6.03 -24.06
N ALA A 231 6.06 6.87 -23.56
CA ALA A 231 5.51 8.03 -24.26
C ALA A 231 5.90 9.35 -23.57
N ILE A 232 7.09 9.42 -22.96
CA ILE A 232 7.59 10.61 -22.26
C ILE A 232 7.82 11.73 -23.27
N THR A 233 7.41 12.94 -22.90
CA THR A 233 7.44 14.17 -23.71
C THR A 233 8.34 15.23 -23.05
N GLY A 234 8.38 16.43 -23.64
CA GLY A 234 9.20 17.53 -23.14
C GLY A 234 10.67 17.41 -23.55
N SER A 235 11.52 18.23 -22.96
CA SER A 235 12.96 18.28 -23.23
C SER A 235 13.77 17.59 -22.16
N ILE A 236 14.90 17.01 -22.56
CA ILE A 236 15.92 16.54 -21.63
C ILE A 236 16.51 17.76 -20.93
N THR A 237 16.43 17.84 -19.60
CA THR A 237 16.98 18.97 -18.84
C THR A 237 18.49 18.78 -18.62
N PRO A 238 19.32 19.84 -18.70
CA PRO A 238 20.76 19.74 -18.44
C PRO A 238 21.10 19.13 -17.07
N SER A 239 20.19 19.23 -16.10
CA SER A 239 20.34 18.63 -14.77
C SER A 239 20.58 17.12 -14.81
N ILE A 240 20.00 16.38 -15.77
CA ILE A 240 20.18 14.93 -15.87
C ILE A 240 21.63 14.56 -16.22
N LEU A 241 22.32 15.40 -17.02
CA LEU A 241 23.71 15.21 -17.40
C LEU A 241 24.67 15.62 -16.28
N SER A 242 24.19 16.39 -15.30
CA SER A 242 24.98 16.81 -14.14
C SER A 242 24.90 15.85 -12.95
N LEU A 243 24.19 14.72 -13.09
CA LEU A 243 24.11 13.70 -12.05
C LEU A 243 25.49 13.04 -11.87
N PRO A 244 26.15 13.20 -10.71
CA PRO A 244 27.58 12.90 -10.56
C PRO A 244 27.90 11.41 -10.61
N ALA A 245 26.92 10.55 -10.32
CA ALA A 245 27.08 9.10 -10.27
C ALA A 245 26.55 8.37 -11.51
N LEU A 246 25.92 9.11 -12.45
CA LEU A 246 25.21 8.51 -13.57
C LEU A 246 26.19 7.82 -14.54
N SER A 247 25.94 6.53 -14.78
CA SER A 247 26.77 5.67 -15.65
C SER A 247 25.98 5.08 -16.81
N TYR A 248 24.66 4.95 -16.66
CA TYR A 248 23.75 4.45 -17.69
C TYR A 248 22.50 5.33 -17.74
N LEU A 249 22.21 5.84 -18.93
CA LEU A 249 21.00 6.61 -19.23
C LEU A 249 20.40 6.11 -20.54
N SER A 250 19.19 5.56 -20.48
CA SER A 250 18.41 5.19 -21.66
C SER A 250 17.09 5.93 -21.67
N LEU A 251 16.90 6.78 -22.69
CA LEU A 251 15.69 7.55 -22.95
C LEU A 251 15.10 7.23 -24.34
N SER A 252 15.61 6.20 -25.00
CA SER A 252 15.23 5.83 -26.37
C SER A 252 13.75 5.46 -26.47
N HIS A 253 13.18 5.55 -27.68
CA HIS A 253 11.77 5.21 -27.92
C HIS A 253 10.80 5.95 -26.97
N ASN A 254 10.90 7.28 -26.97
CA ASN A 254 9.99 8.21 -26.30
C ASN A 254 9.59 9.33 -27.28
N ALA A 255 8.72 10.24 -26.85
CA ALA A 255 8.29 11.43 -27.59
C ALA A 255 9.04 12.71 -27.13
N LEU A 256 10.30 12.57 -26.74
CA LEU A 256 11.16 13.68 -26.30
C LEU A 256 11.44 14.63 -27.48
N SER A 257 11.55 15.91 -27.17
CA SER A 257 11.76 16.99 -28.14
C SER A 257 12.72 18.05 -27.62
N GLY A 258 13.12 19.00 -28.46
CA GLY A 258 14.10 20.03 -28.10
C GLY A 258 15.55 19.58 -28.30
N PRO A 259 16.51 20.46 -27.96
CA PRO A 259 17.93 20.18 -28.17
C PRO A 259 18.45 19.13 -27.18
N LEU A 260 19.50 18.41 -27.59
CA LEU A 260 20.30 17.62 -26.65
C LEU A 260 21.10 18.59 -25.73
N PRO A 261 21.14 18.37 -24.41
CA PRO A 261 21.88 19.21 -23.48
C PRO A 261 23.40 19.00 -23.54
#